data_AF-A0A7C5XAG4-F1
#
_entry.id   AF-A0A7C5XAG4-F1
#
_cell.length_a   1.000
_cell.length_b   1.000
_cell.length_c   1.000
_cell.angle_alpha   90.00
_cell.angle_beta   90.00
_cell.angle_gamma   90.00
#
_symmetry.space_group_name_H-M   'P 1'
#
loop_
_entity.id
_entity.type
_entity.pdbx_description
1 polymer ?
#
loop_
_entity_poly.entity_id
_entity_poly.type
_entity_poly.pdbx_seq_one_letter_code
_entity_poly.pdbx_strand_id
1 'polypeptide(L)' 'MTCVLVLSNNPQLVDLIKLVKPRYVFLAYRGRELLDWLKEFDVAICTYLPFDVPPGVKTAGPLTFLDMCRGQPVLVL' A
#
# COMPACT_ATOMS: atom_id res chain seq x y z
N MET A 1 11.67 1.33 -10.30
CA MET A 1 11.22 1.14 -8.90
C MET A 1 9.74 0.77 -8.97
N THR A 2 9.25 -0.16 -8.15
CA THR A 2 7.89 -0.68 -8.32
C THR A 2 6.95 -0.05 -7.28
N CYS A 3 5.70 0.21 -7.68
CA CYS A 3 4.62 0.51 -6.76
C CYS A 3 3.78 -0.73 -6.51
N VAL A 4 3.27 -0.91 -5.30
CA VAL A 4 2.31 -1.98 -4.98
C VAL A 4 1.03 -1.38 -4.43
N LEU A 5 -0.11 -1.81 -4.96
CA LEU A 5 -1.43 -1.58 -4.38
C LEU A 5 -1.96 -2.92 -3.86
N VAL A 6 -2.19 -3.01 -2.56
CA VAL A 6 -2.69 -4.20 -1.88
C VAL A 6 -4.17 -4.00 -1.55
N LEU A 7 -5.01 -4.87 -2.09
CA LEU A 7 -6.45 -4.91 -1.94
C LEU A 7 -6.91 -6.09 -1.07
N SER A 8 -6.13 -7.17 -1.02
CA SER A 8 -6.40 -8.41 -0.29
C SER A 8 -5.61 -8.52 1.02
N ASN A 9 -6.17 -9.21 2.02
CA ASN A 9 -5.50 -9.51 3.29
C ASN A 9 -4.78 -10.87 3.29
N ASN A 10 -4.50 -11.46 2.12
CA ASN A 10 -3.79 -12.74 2.05
C ASN A 10 -2.35 -12.61 2.61
N PRO A 11 -2.02 -13.35 3.69
CA PRO A 11 -0.69 -13.39 4.29
C PRO A 11 0.47 -13.56 3.30
N GLN A 12 0.29 -14.38 2.26
CA GLN A 12 1.32 -14.72 1.27
C GLN A 12 1.76 -13.50 0.45
N LEU A 13 0.96 -12.44 0.39
CA LEU A 13 1.30 -11.21 -0.32
C LEU A 13 2.46 -10.47 0.35
N VAL A 14 2.66 -10.64 1.66
CA VAL A 14 3.76 -9.99 2.38
C VAL A 14 5.12 -10.49 1.89
N ASP A 15 5.26 -11.79 1.67
CA ASP A 15 6.50 -12.36 1.15
C ASP A 15 6.78 -11.90 -0.29
N LEU A 16 5.74 -11.78 -1.10
CA LEU A 16 5.85 -11.23 -2.46
C LEU A 16 6.29 -9.76 -2.44
N ILE A 17 5.72 -8.95 -1.55
CA ILE A 17 6.10 -7.53 -1.38
C ILE A 17 7.56 -7.41 -0.94
N LYS A 18 8.00 -8.25 0.01
CA LYS A 18 9.40 -8.33 0.45
C LYS A 18 10.35 -8.70 -0.67
N LEU A 19 9.96 -9.59 -1.57
CA LEU A 19 10.76 -9.98 -2.73
C LEU A 19 10.86 -8.82 -3.75
N VAL A 20 9.75 -8.16 -4.04
CA VAL A 20 9.66 -7.07 -5.03
C VAL A 20 10.41 -5.81 -4.55
N LYS A 21 10.49 -5.58 -3.23
CA LYS A 21 11.09 -4.39 -2.61
C LYS A 21 10.58 -3.09 -3.26
N PRO A 22 9.26 -2.85 -3.23
CA PRO A 22 8.69 -1.68 -3.86
C PRO A 22 9.14 -0.40 -3.15
N ARG A 23 9.10 0.71 -3.90
CA ARG A 23 9.35 2.05 -3.33
C ARG A 23 8.19 2.50 -2.46
N TYR A 24 6.97 2.18 -2.87
CA TYR A 24 5.73 2.56 -2.18
C TYR A 24 4.78 1.36 -2.09
N VAL A 25 4.17 1.21 -0.92
CA VAL A 25 3.12 0.22 -0.68
C VAL A 25 1.85 0.95 -0.28
N PHE A 26 0.78 0.76 -1.05
CA PHE A 26 -0.52 1.35 -0.80
C PHE A 26 -1.48 0.27 -0.34
N LEU A 27 -2.08 0.44 0.84
CA LEU A 27 -3.05 -0.51 1.38
C LEU A 27 -4.46 0.04 1.22
N ALA A 28 -5.30 -0.65 0.46
CA ALA A 28 -6.72 -0.32 0.33
C ALA A 28 -7.59 -1.52 0.73
N TYR A 29 -8.86 -1.25 0.99
CA TYR A 29 -9.85 -2.30 1.30
C TYR A 29 -9.35 -3.28 2.38
N ARG A 30 -9.37 -4.59 2.12
CA ARG A 30 -8.89 -5.64 3.04
C ARG A 30 -7.38 -5.61 3.25
N GLY A 31 -6.61 -5.11 2.27
CA GLY A 31 -5.16 -4.98 2.38
C GLY A 31 -4.70 -4.14 3.57
N ARG A 32 -5.56 -3.25 4.11
CA ARG A 32 -5.29 -2.48 5.34
C ARG A 32 -5.00 -3.36 6.55
N GLU A 33 -5.56 -4.57 6.59
CA GLU A 33 -5.35 -5.53 7.68
C GLU A 33 -3.89 -6.07 7.71
N LEU A 34 -3.12 -5.89 6.62
CA LEU A 34 -1.70 -6.28 6.55
C LEU A 34 -0.73 -5.18 7.01
N LEU A 35 -1.23 -4.03 7.50
CA LEU A 35 -0.42 -2.88 7.87
C LEU A 35 0.72 -3.23 8.84
N ASP A 36 0.43 -3.96 9.91
CA ASP A 36 1.43 -4.28 10.94
C ASP A 36 2.58 -5.14 10.40
N TRP A 37 2.31 -5.93 9.36
CA TRP A 37 3.28 -6.82 8.75
C TRP A 37 4.13 -6.11 7.68
N LEU A 38 3.63 -4.98 7.18
CA LEU A 38 4.26 -4.18 6.13
C LEU A 38 4.83 -2.85 6.64
N LYS A 39 4.75 -2.57 7.95
CA LYS A 39 5.23 -1.32 8.57
C LYS A 39 6.72 -1.01 8.35
N GLU A 40 7.51 -1.99 7.93
CA GLU A 40 8.92 -1.81 7.56
C GLU A 40 9.11 -1.12 6.19
N PHE A 41 8.06 -1.08 5.36
CA PHE A 41 8.03 -0.37 4.08
C PHE A 41 7.46 1.04 4.23
N ASP A 42 7.65 1.88 3.20
CA ASP A 42 6.95 3.16 3.11
C ASP A 42 5.48 2.93 2.70
N VAL A 43 4.67 2.64 3.72
CA VAL A 43 3.25 2.28 3.57
C VAL A 43 2.36 3.51 3.72
N ALA A 44 1.36 3.62 2.84
CA ALA A 44 0.25 4.55 3.00
C ALA A 44 -1.09 3.81 2.88
N ILE A 45 -2.06 4.17 3.73
CA ILE A 45 -3.44 3.71 3.54
C ILE A 45 -4.06 4.51 2.40
N CYS A 46 -4.44 3.80 1.33
CA CYS A 46 -5.14 4.34 0.19
C CYS A 46 -6.64 4.43 0.49
N THR A 47 -7.15 5.66 0.65
CA THR A 47 -8.54 5.92 1.06
C THR A 47 -9.00 7.30 0.62
N TYR A 48 -10.29 7.44 0.35
CA TYR A 48 -10.97 8.74 0.24
C TYR A 48 -11.49 9.24 1.61
N LEU A 49 -11.49 8.38 2.61
CA LEU A 49 -11.99 8.64 3.96
C LEU A 49 -10.81 8.67 4.94
N PRO A 50 -10.21 9.84 5.21
CA PRO A 50 -9.01 9.94 6.04
C PRO A 50 -9.26 9.61 7.52
N PHE A 51 -10.51 9.61 7.98
CA PHE A 51 -10.88 9.29 9.37
C PHE A 51 -10.78 7.78 9.69
N ASP A 52 -10.71 6.91 8.67
CA ASP A 52 -10.57 5.45 8.82
C ASP A 52 -9.10 4.99 8.96
N VAL A 53 -8.17 5.94 9.12
CA VAL A 53 -6.73 5.70 9.14
C VAL A 53 -6.26 5.71 10.59
N PRO A 54 -5.57 4.67 11.08
CA PRO A 54 -5.04 4.64 12.44
C PRO A 54 -4.07 5.81 12.70
N PRO A 55 -3.99 6.32 13.94
CA PRO A 55 -3.06 7.39 14.29
C PRO A 55 -1.61 7.05 13.92
N GLY A 56 -0.90 8.02 13.33
CA GLY A 56 0.52 7.86 12.95
C GLY A 56 0.76 7.13 11.63
N VAL A 57 -0.29 6.68 10.92
CA VAL A 57 -0.17 6.02 9.61
C VAL A 57 -0.37 7.05 8.50
N LYS A 58 0.49 7.01 7.47
CA LYS A 58 0.33 7.88 6.30
C LYS A 58 -0.94 7.54 5.55
N THR A 59 -1.62 8.55 5.04
CA THR A 59 -2.79 8.40 4.17
C THR A 59 -2.49 8.96 2.78
N ALA A 60 -3.00 8.29 1.74
CA ALA A 60 -2.94 8.76 0.38
C ALA A 60 -4.32 8.59 -0.27
N GLY A 61 -4.76 9.61 -1.01
CA GLY A 61 -5.93 9.46 -1.87
C GLY A 61 -5.59 8.60 -3.10
N PRO A 62 -6.58 7.98 -3.76
CA PRO A 62 -6.32 7.24 -5.00
C PRO A 62 -5.70 8.10 -6.12
N LEU A 63 -6.01 9.40 -6.18
CA LEU A 63 -5.34 10.31 -7.11
C LEU A 63 -3.85 10.50 -6.76
N THR A 64 -3.52 10.58 -5.47
CA THR A 64 -2.12 10.65 -5.00
C THR A 64 -1.36 9.38 -5.36
N PHE A 65 -1.98 8.21 -5.22
CA PHE A 65 -1.41 6.94 -5.68
C PHE A 65 -1.06 6.97 -7.17
N LEU A 66 -1.99 7.40 -8.02
CA LEU A 66 -1.79 7.46 -9.47
C LEU A 66 -0.65 8.42 -9.84
N ASP A 67 -0.56 9.57 -9.16
CA ASP A 67 0.50 10.55 -9.38
C ASP A 67 1.87 10.02 -8.94
N MET A 68 1.96 9.47 -7.72
CA MET A 68 3.21 8.92 -7.17
C MET A 68 3.73 7.71 -7.95
N CYS A 69 2.85 6.93 -8.56
CA CYS A 69 3.20 5.73 -9.33
C CYS A 69 3.26 5.96 -10.84
N ARG A 70 3.10 7.22 -11.29
CA ARG A 70 3.09 7.56 -12.72
C ARG A 70 4.41 7.15 -13.39
N GLY A 71 4.29 6.39 -14.49
CA GLY A 71 5.44 5.90 -15.24
C GLY A 71 6.28 4.83 -14.53
N GLN A 72 5.81 4.30 -13.40
CA GLN A 72 6.40 3.14 -12.72
C GLN A 72 5.56 1.87 -12.97
N PRO A 73 6.17 0.68 -12.97
CA PRO A 73 5.42 -0.57 -12.87
C PRO A 73 4.58 -0.60 -11.59
N VAL A 74 3.31 -0.98 -11.73
CA VAL A 74 2.37 -1.13 -10.62
C VAL A 74 1.96 -2.58 -10.53
N LEU A 75 2.13 -3.17 -9.35
CA LEU A 75 1.61 -4.48 -9.03
C LEU A 75 0.36 -4.32 -8.16
N VAL A 76 -0.74 -4.95 -8.55
CA VAL A 76 -2.00 -4.94 -7.81
C VAL A 76 -2.21 -6.33 -7.22
N LEU A 77 -2.33 -6.42 -5.90
CA LEU A 77 -2.31 -7.66 -5.12
C LEU A 77 -3.55 -7.80 -4.23
#